data_AF-A0A4Q6DP87-F1
#
_entry.id   AF-A0A4Q6DP87-F1
#
_cell.length_a   1.000
_cell.length_b   1.000
_cell.length_c   1.000
_cell.angle_alpha   90.00
_cell.angle_beta   90.00
_cell.angle_gamma   90.00
#
_symmetry.space_group_name_H-M   'P 1'
#
loop_
_entity.id
_entity.type
_entity.pdbx_description
1 polymer ?
#
loop_
_entity_poly.entity_id
_entity_poly.type
_entity_poly.pdbx_seq_one_letter_code
_entity_poly.pdbx_strand_id
1 'polypeptide(L)'
;MEGLSILYLHPDQVHRAGKIEDVTVYVLAITDENIDPEYLNMLETITPARPLVLTNKNAPVITQTIFLCLKIAERKHEKLYLPLLKHSCNVLIALMISQYLALYEPPDKLSRFDIVTRSFKSLLECNFITIKRPMDYAKKLNISVPYLNECVKNSTGHPVSYHILQRVVLEAKRLLYHSNRSVKE
;
A
#
# COMPACT_ATOMS: atom_id res chain seq x y z
N MET A 1 10.36 -16.03 -20.41
CA MET A 1 9.73 -14.69 -20.41
C MET A 1 10.82 -13.69 -20.11
N GLU A 2 11.44 -13.13 -21.14
CA GLU A 2 12.43 -12.04 -20.95
C GLU A 2 11.65 -10.74 -20.85
N GLY A 3 11.41 -10.27 -19.63
CA GLY A 3 10.69 -9.02 -19.40
C GLY A 3 10.66 -8.66 -17.92
N LEU A 4 10.99 -7.41 -17.61
CA LEU A 4 10.89 -6.89 -16.25
C LEU A 4 9.43 -6.95 -15.81
N SER A 5 9.15 -7.58 -14.67
CA SER A 5 7.82 -7.70 -14.10
C SER A 5 7.77 -7.05 -12.73
N ILE A 6 6.67 -6.37 -12.45
CA ILE A 6 6.38 -5.79 -11.14
C ILE A 6 5.44 -6.71 -10.38
N LEU A 7 5.76 -6.96 -9.12
CA LEU A 7 4.89 -7.64 -8.18
C LEU A 7 4.69 -6.76 -6.95
N TYR A 8 3.45 -6.34 -6.72
CA TYR A 8 3.04 -5.71 -5.47
C TYR A 8 2.45 -6.77 -4.52
N LEU A 9 3.00 -6.86 -3.32
CA LEU A 9 2.53 -7.75 -2.26
C LEU A 9 1.92 -6.90 -1.15
N HIS A 10 0.61 -7.03 -0.95
CA HIS A 10 -0.09 -6.33 0.11
C HIS A 10 0.02 -7.13 1.43
N PRO A 11 0.27 -6.49 2.60
CA PRO A 11 0.46 -7.20 3.88
C PRO A 11 -0.68 -8.16 4.25
N ASP A 12 -1.92 -7.79 3.92
CA ASP A 12 -3.12 -8.60 4.21
C ASP A 12 -3.39 -9.74 3.20
N GLN A 13 -2.45 -10.05 2.30
CA GLN A 13 -2.64 -11.06 1.25
C GLN A 13 -1.78 -12.32 1.43
N VAL A 14 -2.40 -13.47 1.26
CA VAL A 14 -1.71 -14.76 1.20
C VAL A 14 -1.31 -15.03 -0.25
N HIS A 15 -0.01 -15.03 -0.52
CA HIS A 15 0.54 -15.33 -1.84
C HIS A 15 1.09 -16.75 -1.89
N ARG A 16 0.76 -17.49 -2.97
CA ARG A 16 1.39 -18.77 -3.29
C ARG A 16 2.37 -18.56 -4.44
N ALA A 17 3.66 -18.47 -4.13
CA ALA A 17 4.69 -18.43 -5.15
C ALA A 17 4.96 -19.85 -5.69
N GLY A 18 4.98 -19.99 -7.02
CA GLY A 18 5.52 -21.17 -7.69
C GLY A 18 7.06 -21.16 -7.68
N LYS A 19 7.68 -22.18 -8.29
CA LYS A 19 9.13 -22.21 -8.46
C LYS A 19 9.57 -21.10 -9.42
N ILE A 20 10.50 -20.25 -8.97
CA ILE A 20 11.16 -19.22 -9.80
C ILE A 20 12.61 -19.66 -9.95
N GLU A 21 13.05 -19.87 -11.18
CA GLU A 21 14.43 -20.27 -11.53
C GLU A 21 15.01 -19.21 -12.48
N ASP A 22 16.30 -18.91 -12.32
CA ASP A 22 17.07 -18.00 -13.18
C ASP A 22 16.49 -16.58 -13.34
N VAL A 23 16.12 -15.95 -12.23
CA VAL A 23 15.61 -14.57 -12.19
C VAL A 23 16.38 -13.70 -11.20
N THR A 24 16.77 -12.50 -11.63
CA THR A 24 17.23 -11.43 -10.73
C THR A 24 16.03 -10.70 -10.15
N VAL A 25 15.89 -10.74 -8.82
CA VAL A 25 14.78 -10.09 -8.11
C VAL A 25 15.30 -8.92 -7.28
N TYR A 26 14.64 -7.77 -7.42
CA TYR A 26 14.83 -6.61 -6.55
C TYR A 26 13.60 -6.47 -5.64
N VAL A 27 13.84 -6.33 -4.33
CA VAL A 27 12.77 -6.24 -3.33
C VAL A 27 12.83 -4.90 -2.62
N LEU A 28 11.72 -4.16 -2.64
CA LEU A 28 11.49 -2.99 -1.80
C LEU A 28 10.51 -3.39 -0.69
N ALA A 29 11.00 -3.49 0.54
CA ALA A 29 10.17 -3.60 1.74
C ALA A 29 10.21 -2.27 2.48
N ILE A 30 9.04 -1.68 2.73
CA ILE A 30 8.89 -0.35 3.31
C ILE A 30 7.66 -0.33 4.22
N THR A 31 7.74 0.40 5.32
CA THR A 31 6.61 0.57 6.25
C THR A 31 5.72 1.74 5.81
N ASP A 32 4.42 1.64 6.10
CA ASP A 32 3.39 2.60 5.65
C ASP A 32 3.67 4.06 6.08
N GLU A 33 4.33 4.26 7.22
CA GLU A 33 4.75 5.59 7.69
C GLU A 33 5.77 6.27 6.77
N ASN A 34 6.48 5.49 5.95
CA ASN A 34 7.49 5.97 5.00
C ASN A 34 6.96 6.10 3.56
N ILE A 35 5.74 5.67 3.28
CA ILE A 35 5.07 5.84 2.00
C ILE A 35 4.27 7.15 2.03
N ASP A 36 4.29 7.89 0.93
CA ASP A 36 3.41 9.04 0.73
C ASP A 36 1.93 8.63 0.95
N PRO A 37 1.14 9.39 1.75
CA PRO A 37 -0.24 9.04 2.04
C PRO A 37 -1.11 8.84 0.79
N GLU A 38 -0.89 9.62 -0.27
CA GLU A 38 -1.64 9.50 -1.52
C GLU A 38 -1.31 8.18 -2.21
N TYR A 39 -0.03 7.80 -2.23
CA TYR A 39 0.43 6.55 -2.84
C TYR A 39 -0.08 5.33 -2.07
N LEU A 40 -0.10 5.39 -0.73
CA LEU A 40 -0.66 4.31 0.08
C LEU A 40 -2.14 4.08 -0.23
N ASN A 41 -2.92 5.15 -0.38
CA ASN A 41 -4.33 5.05 -0.78
C ASN A 41 -4.47 4.45 -2.19
N MET A 42 -3.62 4.86 -3.15
CA MET A 42 -3.61 4.26 -4.49
C MET A 42 -3.25 2.77 -4.47
N LEU A 43 -2.27 2.35 -3.66
CA LEU A 43 -1.90 0.94 -3.48
C LEU A 43 -3.07 0.09 -2.95
N GLU A 44 -3.87 0.66 -2.04
CA GLU A 44 -5.09 0.02 -1.55
C GLU A 44 -6.14 -0.17 -2.66
N THR A 45 -6.25 0.79 -3.60
CA THR A 45 -7.22 0.66 -4.70
C THR A 45 -6.85 -0.39 -5.75
N ILE A 46 -5.56 -0.61 -5.98
CA ILE A 46 -5.09 -1.63 -6.95
C ILE A 46 -5.09 -3.05 -6.35
N THR A 47 -5.38 -3.19 -5.05
CA THR A 47 -5.41 -4.49 -4.35
C THR A 47 -6.74 -5.22 -4.60
N PRO A 48 -6.75 -6.51 -4.99
CA PRO A 48 -5.61 -7.39 -5.25
C PRO A 48 -4.88 -7.06 -6.56
N ALA A 49 -3.57 -6.85 -6.48
CA ALA A 49 -2.74 -6.59 -7.65
C ALA A 49 -2.21 -7.91 -8.24
N ARG A 50 -2.41 -8.12 -9.55
CA ARG A 50 -1.75 -9.21 -10.28
C ARG A 50 -0.30 -8.82 -10.62
N PRO A 51 0.60 -9.79 -10.85
CA PRO A 51 1.91 -9.48 -11.42
C PRO A 51 1.74 -8.70 -12.73
N LEU A 52 2.43 -7.58 -12.87
CA LEU A 52 2.35 -6.72 -14.03
C LEU A 52 3.60 -6.86 -14.88
N VAL A 53 3.44 -7.34 -16.11
CA VAL A 53 4.53 -7.39 -17.08
C VAL A 53 4.72 -6.00 -17.68
N LEU A 54 5.93 -5.45 -17.59
CA LEU A 54 6.21 -4.12 -18.11
C LEU A 54 6.37 -4.12 -19.63
N THR A 55 5.94 -3.02 -20.24
CA THR A 55 6.29 -2.71 -21.63
C THR A 55 7.76 -2.26 -21.72
N ASN A 56 8.42 -2.57 -22.84
CA ASN A 56 9.82 -2.20 -23.09
C ASN A 56 10.12 -0.70 -22.97
N LYS A 57 9.10 0.17 -23.09
CA LYS A 57 9.27 1.63 -22.97
C LYS A 57 9.52 2.09 -21.54
N ASN A 58 8.87 1.48 -20.55
CA ASN A 58 8.92 1.94 -19.15
C ASN A 58 9.91 1.16 -18.28
N ALA A 59 10.30 -0.05 -18.71
CA ALA A 59 11.29 -0.87 -18.02
C ALA A 59 12.64 -0.16 -17.75
N PRO A 60 13.22 0.64 -18.68
CA PRO A 60 14.50 1.31 -18.43
C PRO A 60 14.43 2.33 -17.29
N VAL A 61 13.37 3.15 -17.24
CA VAL A 61 13.21 4.19 -16.20
C VAL A 61 13.09 3.53 -14.82
N ILE A 62 12.24 2.51 -14.69
CA ILE A 62 12.07 1.78 -13.43
C ILE A 62 13.38 1.11 -13.00
N THR A 63 14.10 0.48 -13.93
CA THR A 63 15.40 -0.16 -13.66
C THR A 63 16.43 0.85 -13.17
N GLN A 64 16.52 2.02 -13.81
CA GLN A 64 17.41 3.10 -13.38
C GLN A 64 17.05 3.61 -11.99
N THR A 65 15.76 3.76 -11.68
CA THR A 65 15.30 4.16 -10.35
C THR A 65 15.61 3.10 -9.29
N ILE A 66 15.48 1.80 -9.60
CA ILE A 66 15.91 0.71 -8.70
C ILE A 66 17.40 0.86 -8.36
N PHE A 67 18.26 1.03 -9.38
CA PHE A 67 19.70 1.22 -9.15
C PHE A 67 20.01 2.51 -8.39
N LEU A 68 19.25 3.58 -8.61
CA LEU A 68 19.37 4.81 -7.83
C LEU A 68 19.04 4.57 -6.34
N CYS A 69 17.95 3.84 -6.05
CA CYS A 69 17.59 3.48 -4.68
C CYS A 69 18.71 2.67 -4.00
N LEU A 70 19.28 1.69 -4.69
CA LEU A 70 20.40 0.89 -4.18
C LEU A 70 21.64 1.75 -3.89
N LYS A 71 22.02 2.64 -4.81
CA LYS A 71 23.14 3.58 -4.61
C LYS A 71 22.90 4.52 -3.43
N ILE A 72 21.67 5.00 -3.24
CA ILE A 72 21.33 5.85 -2.09
C ILE A 72 21.40 5.03 -0.80
N ALA A 73 20.94 3.78 -0.80
CA ALA A 73 20.96 2.90 0.37
C ALA A 73 22.38 2.65 0.92
N GLU A 74 23.40 2.70 0.07
CA GLU A 74 24.82 2.61 0.44
C GLU A 74 25.39 3.90 1.08
N ARG A 75 24.73 5.05 0.89
CA ARG A 75 25.23 6.37 1.31
C ARG A 75 24.81 6.76 2.72
N LYS A 76 24.90 5.82 3.66
CA LYS A 76 24.51 6.00 5.09
C LYS A 76 25.23 7.14 5.82
N HIS A 77 26.36 7.58 5.29
CA HIS A 77 27.19 8.65 5.84
C HIS A 77 26.65 10.07 5.55
N GLU A 78 25.73 10.21 4.58
CA GLU A 78 25.19 11.53 4.25
C GLU A 78 24.22 12.04 5.31
N LYS A 79 24.32 13.34 5.64
CA LYS A 79 23.45 13.99 6.63
C LYS A 79 21.95 13.85 6.30
N LEU A 80 21.62 13.75 5.01
CA LEU A 80 20.25 13.61 4.50
C LEU A 80 19.93 12.18 4.04
N TYR A 81 20.68 11.18 4.50
CA TYR A 81 20.49 9.78 4.09
C TYR A 81 19.04 9.29 4.19
N LEU A 82 18.41 9.45 5.36
CA LEU A 82 17.04 8.94 5.58
C LEU A 82 16.00 9.63 4.67
N PRO A 83 15.96 10.98 4.56
CA PRO A 83 15.12 11.65 3.57
C PRO A 83 15.41 11.20 2.13
N LEU A 84 16.68 11.15 1.71
CA LEU A 84 17.05 10.74 0.36
C LEU A 84 16.56 9.33 0.04
N LEU A 85 16.76 8.40 0.97
CA LEU A 85 16.29 7.02 0.83
C LEU A 85 14.77 6.98 0.72
N LYS A 86 14.05 7.62 1.66
CA LYS A 86 12.58 7.70 1.65
C LYS A 86 12.05 8.27 0.33
N HIS A 87 12.60 9.40 -0.13
CA HIS A 87 12.16 10.02 -1.38
C HIS A 87 12.45 9.14 -2.59
N SER A 88 13.61 8.50 -2.66
CA SER A 88 13.93 7.58 -3.76
C SER A 88 12.98 6.38 -3.82
N CYS A 89 12.64 5.79 -2.67
CA CYS A 89 11.64 4.73 -2.59
C CYS A 89 10.26 5.21 -3.04
N ASN A 90 9.83 6.42 -2.63
CA ASN A 90 8.55 6.97 -3.06
C ASN A 90 8.49 7.26 -4.56
N VAL A 91 9.60 7.68 -5.19
CA VAL A 91 9.69 7.80 -6.65
C VAL A 91 9.50 6.44 -7.32
N LEU A 92 10.16 5.39 -6.81
CA LEU A 92 9.99 4.03 -7.33
C LEU A 92 8.54 3.54 -7.19
N ILE A 93 7.94 3.73 -6.01
CA ILE A 93 6.53 3.38 -5.74
C ILE A 93 5.60 4.13 -6.70
N ALA A 94 5.78 5.44 -6.89
CA ALA A 94 4.97 6.24 -7.81
C ALA A 94 5.08 5.75 -9.27
N LEU A 95 6.29 5.38 -9.72
CA LEU A 95 6.47 4.77 -11.03
C LEU A 95 5.73 3.43 -11.13
N MET A 96 5.83 2.56 -10.12
CA MET A 96 5.12 1.29 -10.09
C MET A 96 3.59 1.48 -10.12
N ILE A 97 3.06 2.37 -9.28
CA ILE A 97 1.63 2.72 -9.26
C ILE A 97 1.19 3.25 -10.63
N SER A 98 1.99 4.11 -11.27
CA SER A 98 1.67 4.64 -12.59
C SER A 98 1.55 3.53 -13.66
N GLN A 99 2.41 2.51 -13.57
CA GLN A 99 2.30 1.34 -14.46
C GLN A 99 1.06 0.52 -14.17
N TYR A 100 0.75 0.30 -12.88
CA TYR A 100 -0.50 -0.33 -12.50
C TYR A 100 -1.68 0.47 -13.06
N LEU A 101 -1.83 1.76 -12.76
CA LEU A 101 -2.96 2.56 -13.23
C LEU A 101 -3.11 2.59 -14.77
N ALA A 102 -2.00 2.57 -15.52
CA ALA A 102 -2.04 2.58 -16.98
C ALA A 102 -2.42 1.23 -17.61
N LEU A 103 -2.06 0.13 -16.95
CA LEU A 103 -2.21 -1.24 -17.47
C LEU A 103 -3.21 -2.08 -16.65
N TYR A 104 -3.83 -1.50 -15.64
CA TYR A 104 -4.74 -2.18 -14.72
C TYR A 104 -6.06 -2.44 -15.43
N GLU A 105 -6.25 -3.70 -15.78
CA GLU A 105 -7.59 -4.25 -15.96
C GLU A 105 -8.11 -4.66 -14.57
N PRO A 106 -9.23 -4.09 -14.09
CA PRO A 106 -9.83 -4.57 -12.85
C PRO A 106 -10.09 -6.08 -12.97
N PRO A 107 -9.93 -6.84 -11.87
CA PRO A 107 -10.24 -8.27 -11.92
C PRO A 107 -11.65 -8.47 -12.46
N ASP A 108 -11.82 -9.46 -13.36
CA ASP A 108 -13.03 -9.69 -14.17
C ASP A 108 -14.35 -9.57 -13.38
N LYS A 109 -14.35 -9.92 -12.09
CA LYS A 109 -15.40 -9.56 -11.13
C LYS A 109 -14.81 -9.39 -9.71
N LEU A 110 -14.96 -8.21 -9.11
CA LEU A 110 -14.78 -8.04 -7.66
C LEU A 110 -15.92 -8.75 -6.92
N SER A 111 -15.61 -9.45 -5.84
CA SER A 111 -16.67 -10.01 -5.00
C SER A 111 -17.43 -8.90 -4.28
N ARG A 112 -18.66 -9.19 -3.82
CA ARG A 112 -19.42 -8.24 -3.01
C ARG A 112 -18.66 -7.87 -1.72
N PHE A 113 -17.89 -8.79 -1.15
CA PHE A 113 -17.07 -8.54 0.02
C PHE A 113 -15.94 -7.55 -0.28
N ASP A 114 -15.30 -7.67 -1.46
CA ASP A 114 -14.25 -6.75 -1.88
C ASP A 114 -14.81 -5.33 -2.11
N ILE A 115 -15.99 -5.23 -2.71
CA ILE A 115 -16.67 -3.93 -2.94
C ILE A 115 -16.96 -3.27 -1.59
N VAL A 116 -17.60 -3.98 -0.65
CA VAL A 116 -17.92 -3.45 0.69
C VAL A 116 -16.64 -3.06 1.43
N THR A 117 -15.60 -3.89 1.38
CA THR A 117 -14.32 -3.62 2.04
C THR A 117 -13.64 -2.38 1.45
N ARG A 118 -13.64 -2.22 0.13
CA ARG A 118 -13.10 -1.01 -0.53
C ARG A 118 -13.89 0.24 -0.14
N SER A 119 -15.22 0.17 -0.12
CA SER A 119 -16.05 1.30 0.34
C SER A 119 -15.79 1.64 1.82
N PHE A 120 -15.60 0.64 2.67
CA PHE A 120 -15.20 0.85 4.06
C PHE A 120 -13.83 1.52 4.17
N LYS A 121 -12.79 1.02 3.49
CA LYS A 121 -11.44 1.61 3.52
C LYS A 121 -11.45 3.07 3.04
N SER A 122 -12.18 3.37 1.97
CA SER A 122 -12.35 4.75 1.49
C SER A 122 -13.01 5.66 2.53
N LEU A 123 -14.07 5.20 3.19
CA LEU A 123 -14.68 5.96 4.30
C LEU A 123 -13.73 6.11 5.49
N LEU A 124 -12.93 5.08 5.80
CA LEU A 124 -11.95 5.11 6.87
C LEU A 124 -10.92 6.21 6.63
N GLU A 125 -10.31 6.26 5.45
CA GLU A 125 -9.31 7.29 5.10
C GLU A 125 -9.83 8.72 5.27
N CYS A 126 -11.09 8.97 4.90
CA CYS A 126 -11.68 10.31 5.01
C CYS A 126 -12.17 10.65 6.44
N ASN A 127 -12.39 9.66 7.30
CA ASN A 127 -13.14 9.87 8.56
C ASN A 127 -12.48 9.28 9.81
N PHE A 128 -11.28 8.68 9.73
CA PHE A 128 -10.65 8.00 10.87
C PHE A 128 -10.43 8.91 12.09
N ILE A 129 -10.41 10.24 11.92
CA ILE A 129 -10.31 11.22 13.01
C ILE A 129 -11.64 11.35 13.75
N THR A 130 -12.75 11.44 13.03
CA THR A 130 -14.09 11.77 13.57
C THR A 130 -14.93 10.53 13.88
N ILE A 131 -14.72 9.43 13.18
CA ILE A 131 -15.48 8.18 13.33
C ILE A 131 -14.57 7.10 13.89
N LYS A 132 -14.94 6.59 15.07
CA LYS A 132 -14.15 5.58 15.80
C LYS A 132 -14.85 4.24 15.96
N ARG A 133 -16.15 4.16 15.65
CA ARG A 133 -16.96 2.97 15.92
C ARG A 133 -17.36 2.27 14.61
N PRO A 134 -17.23 0.93 14.51
CA PRO A 134 -17.72 0.17 13.36
C PRO A 134 -19.19 0.43 13.00
N MET A 135 -20.02 0.72 14.00
CA MET A 135 -21.44 1.02 13.82
C MET A 135 -21.69 2.21 12.89
N ASP A 136 -20.88 3.25 13.00
CA ASP A 136 -21.08 4.48 12.23
C ASP A 136 -20.63 4.31 10.77
N TYR A 137 -19.61 3.49 10.53
CA TYR A 137 -19.24 3.06 9.17
C TYR A 137 -20.34 2.21 8.54
N ALA A 138 -20.90 1.25 9.27
CA ALA A 138 -21.98 0.39 8.78
C ALA A 138 -23.23 1.22 8.39
N LYS A 139 -23.59 2.22 9.22
CA LYS A 139 -24.65 3.18 8.92
C LYS A 139 -24.38 3.96 7.64
N LYS A 140 -23.16 4.51 7.45
CA LYS A 140 -22.79 5.24 6.23
C LYS A 140 -22.82 4.38 4.97
N LEU A 141 -22.57 3.07 5.11
CA LEU A 141 -22.64 2.09 4.03
C LEU A 141 -24.04 1.49 3.85
N ASN A 142 -25.02 1.87 4.66
CA ASN A 142 -26.38 1.30 4.67
C ASN A 142 -26.40 -0.23 4.82
N ILE A 143 -25.55 -0.77 5.70
CA ILE A 143 -25.47 -2.22 5.99
C ILE A 143 -25.42 -2.48 7.49
N SER A 144 -25.61 -3.74 7.90
CA SER A 144 -25.48 -4.14 9.30
C SER A 144 -24.02 -4.22 9.75
N VAL A 145 -23.76 -3.98 11.04
CA VAL A 145 -22.42 -4.09 11.63
C VAL A 145 -21.83 -5.51 11.49
N PRO A 146 -22.60 -6.60 11.73
CA PRO A 146 -22.10 -7.95 11.51
C PRO A 146 -21.68 -8.19 10.07
N TYR A 147 -22.49 -7.73 9.10
CA TYR A 147 -22.18 -7.92 7.68
C TYR A 147 -20.94 -7.12 7.25
N LEU A 148 -20.79 -5.88 7.72
CA LEU A 148 -19.57 -5.10 7.48
C LEU A 148 -18.33 -5.83 8.03
N ASN A 149 -18.40 -6.34 9.26
CA ASN A 149 -17.30 -7.10 9.87
C ASN A 149 -16.99 -8.39 9.10
N GLU A 150 -18.01 -9.10 8.64
CA GLU A 150 -17.86 -10.31 7.84
C GLU A 150 -17.13 -10.02 6.52
N CYS A 151 -17.59 -9.02 5.76
CA CYS A 151 -16.95 -8.60 4.51
C CYS A 151 -15.48 -8.23 4.73
N VAL A 152 -15.21 -7.34 5.69
CA VAL A 152 -13.85 -6.84 5.93
C VAL A 152 -12.93 -7.95 6.44
N LYS A 153 -13.40 -8.81 7.35
CA LYS A 153 -12.59 -9.92 7.87
C LYS A 153 -12.32 -10.97 6.80
N ASN A 154 -13.27 -11.24 5.89
CA ASN A 154 -13.02 -12.15 4.77
C ASN A 154 -12.01 -11.58 3.77
N SER A 155 -12.08 -10.30 3.43
CA SER A 155 -11.15 -9.70 2.46
C SER A 155 -9.76 -9.41 3.03
N THR A 156 -9.62 -9.20 4.34
CA THR A 156 -8.35 -8.70 4.95
C THR A 156 -7.80 -9.58 6.07
N GLY A 157 -8.53 -10.61 6.51
CA GLY A 157 -8.19 -11.40 7.70
C GLY A 157 -8.49 -10.73 9.04
N HIS A 158 -8.80 -9.42 9.05
CA HIS A 158 -8.96 -8.63 10.27
C HIS A 158 -10.33 -7.93 10.40
N PRO A 159 -10.87 -7.74 11.62
CA PRO A 159 -12.16 -7.07 11.83
C PRO A 159 -12.08 -5.56 11.58
N VAL A 160 -13.23 -4.92 11.42
CA VAL A 160 -13.34 -3.46 11.17
C VAL A 160 -12.64 -2.62 12.25
N SER A 161 -12.78 -3.01 13.51
CA SER A 161 -12.16 -2.30 14.64
C SER A 161 -10.63 -2.31 14.58
N TYR A 162 -10.04 -3.38 14.04
CA TYR A 162 -8.59 -3.46 13.85
C TYR A 162 -8.14 -2.41 12.83
N HIS A 163 -8.80 -2.32 11.67
CA HIS A 163 -8.47 -1.35 10.63
C HIS A 163 -8.61 0.10 11.11
N ILE A 164 -9.67 0.40 11.85
CA ILE A 164 -9.85 1.73 12.47
C ILE A 164 -8.67 2.06 13.39
N LEU A 165 -8.29 1.12 14.27
CA LEU A 165 -7.18 1.32 15.20
C LEU A 165 -5.85 1.49 14.47
N GLN A 166 -5.54 0.62 13.49
CA GLN A 166 -4.29 0.70 12.72
C GLN A 166 -4.16 2.04 12.01
N ARG A 167 -5.25 2.55 11.41
CA ARG A 167 -5.21 3.83 10.73
C ARG A 167 -4.93 5.02 11.66
N VAL A 168 -5.47 4.97 12.89
CA VAL A 168 -5.18 5.97 13.93
C VAL A 168 -3.73 5.88 14.40
N VAL A 169 -3.22 4.66 14.60
CA VAL A 169 -1.82 4.42 15.00
C VAL A 169 -0.85 4.89 13.92
N LEU A 170 -1.15 4.65 12.65
CA LEU A 170 -0.35 5.12 11.52
C LEU A 170 -0.24 6.65 11.51
N GLU A 171 -1.35 7.35 11.75
CA GLU A 171 -1.34 8.82 11.84
C GLU A 171 -0.50 9.30 13.02
N ALA A 172 -0.66 8.68 14.19
CA ALA A 172 0.14 9.01 15.37
C ALA A 172 1.64 8.82 15.12
N LYS A 173 2.04 7.71 14.47
CA LYS A 173 3.43 7.49 14.05
C LYS A 173 3.92 8.61 13.13
N ARG A 174 3.17 8.95 12.08
CA ARG A 174 3.54 10.03 11.15
C ARG A 174 3.71 11.38 11.85
N LEU A 175 2.82 11.72 12.78
CA LEU A 175 2.94 12.92 13.59
C LEU A 175 4.20 12.92 14.46
N LEU A 176 4.54 11.80 15.09
CA LEU A 176 5.78 11.67 15.88
C LEU A 176 7.05 11.79 15.02
N TYR A 177 7.05 11.28 13.79
CA TYR A 177 8.17 11.43 12.86
C TYR A 177 8.35 12.87 12.36
N HIS A 178 7.26 13.63 12.22
CA HIS A 178 7.27 14.97 11.63
C HIS A 178 7.17 16.11 12.66
N SER A 179 6.97 15.80 13.94
CA SER A 179 6.98 16.78 15.02
C SER A 179 8.22 16.59 15.90
N ASN A 180 8.94 17.68 16.17
CA ASN A 180 9.92 17.73 17.28
C ASN A 180 9.23 17.69 18.66
N ARG A 181 8.00 17.17 18.76
CA ARG A 181 7.27 17.10 20.03
C ARG A 181 7.55 15.77 20.69
N SER A 182 8.18 15.85 21.87
CA SER A 182 8.34 14.77 22.83
C SER A 182 6.99 14.04 23.04
N VAL A 183 7.05 12.72 23.22
CA VAL A 183 5.95 11.74 23.38
C VAL A 183 5.04 12.00 24.61
N LYS A 184 4.99 13.22 25.14
CA LYS A 184 4.45 13.56 26.46
C LYS A 184 3.50 14.78 26.48
N GLU A 185 2.76 15.00 25.40
CA GLU A 185 1.63 15.95 25.37
C GLU A 185 0.33 15.26 24.99
#